data_AF-A0A3A5MTG3-F1
#
_entry.id   AF-A0A3A5MTG3-F1
#
_cell.length_a   1.000
_cell.length_b   1.000
_cell.length_c   1.000
_cell.angle_alpha   90.00
_cell.angle_beta   90.00
_cell.angle_gamma   90.00
#
_symmetry.space_group_name_H-M   'P 1'
#
loop_
_entity.id
_entity.type
_entity.pdbx_description
1 polymer ?
#
loop_
_entity_poly.entity_id
_entity_poly.type
_entity_poly.pdbx_seq_one_letter_code
_entity_poly.pdbx_strand_id
1 'polypeptide(L)' 'MHRQGIARVSGSSLILDGTTIEEVRDTHVATVRQTVAATNAEYASELATAERERESDEARKTAHEAVVRKVANDMRFE' A
#
# COMPACT_ATOMS: atom_id res chain seq x y z
N MET A 1 15.24 -23.36 4.93
CA MET A 1 14.39 -24.35 4.22
C MET A 1 13.44 -23.59 3.29
N HIS A 2 13.69 -23.56 1.98
CA HIS A 2 12.73 -23.05 1.00
C HIS A 2 12.45 -24.16 -0.01
N ARG A 3 11.52 -25.07 0.32
CA ARG A 3 10.95 -25.97 -0.68
C ARG A 3 9.90 -25.17 -1.45
N GLN A 4 10.09 -25.03 -2.75
CA GLN A 4 9.10 -24.37 -3.61
C GLN A 4 7.86 -25.26 -3.75
N GLY A 5 6.68 -24.65 -3.89
CA GLY A 5 5.42 -25.35 -4.17
C GLY A 5 4.69 -25.95 -2.98
N ILE A 6 5.20 -25.82 -1.75
CA ILE A 6 4.54 -26.33 -0.54
C ILE A 6 3.60 -25.32 0.12
N ALA A 7 3.62 -24.06 -0.29
CA ALA A 7 2.86 -22.99 0.35
C ALA A 7 1.97 -22.27 -0.67
N ARG A 8 0.70 -22.08 -0.32
CA ARG A 8 -0.26 -21.31 -1.13
C ARG A 8 -1.22 -20.52 -0.25
N VAL A 9 -1.64 -19.36 -0.75
CA VAL A 9 -2.61 -18.50 -0.06
C VAL A 9 -4.00 -18.72 -0.67
N SER A 10 -5.00 -18.89 0.20
CA SER A 10 -6.41 -18.97 -0.17
C SER A 10 -7.22 -18.04 0.74
N GLY A 11 -7.64 -16.90 0.22
CA GLY A 11 -8.26 -15.84 1.03
C GLY A 11 -7.31 -15.37 2.14
N SER A 12 -7.77 -15.46 3.38
CA SER A 12 -6.97 -15.13 4.59
C SER A 12 -6.18 -16.32 5.16
N SER A 13 -6.17 -17.46 4.47
CA SER A 13 -5.52 -18.69 4.94
C SER A 13 -4.22 -18.96 4.17
N LEU A 14 -3.16 -19.32 4.89
CA LEU A 14 -1.95 -19.90 4.33
C LEU A 14 -2.04 -21.43 4.47
N ILE A 15 -2.01 -22.13 3.35
CA ILE A 15 -2.06 -23.59 3.28
C ILE A 15 -0.64 -24.10 3.02
N LEU A 16 -0.17 -25.02 3.88
CA LEU A 16 1.13 -25.67 3.78
C LEU A 16 0.95 -27.17 3.50
N ASP A 17 1.34 -27.61 2.32
CA ASP A 17 1.26 -28.99 1.85
C ASP A 17 2.65 -29.66 1.96
N GLY A 18 2.78 -30.72 2.76
CA GLY A 18 4.05 -31.42 2.95
C GLY A 18 4.97 -30.83 4.03
N THR A 19 4.38 -30.16 5.03
CA THR A 19 5.06 -29.60 6.22
C THR A 19 4.53 -30.29 7.47
N THR A 20 5.40 -30.67 8.41
CA THR A 20 4.95 -31.27 9.68
C THR A 20 4.42 -30.22 10.66
N ILE A 21 3.63 -30.64 11.65
CA ILE A 21 3.07 -29.70 12.63
C ILE A 21 4.17 -29.06 13.51
N GLU A 22 5.29 -29.77 13.72
CA GLU A 22 6.47 -29.26 14.43
C GLU A 22 7.16 -28.15 13.62
N GLU A 23 7.37 -28.34 12.32
CA GLU A 23 7.93 -27.31 11.44
C GLU A 23 7.04 -26.06 11.40
N VAL A 24 5.71 -26.27 11.40
CA VAL A 24 4.74 -25.16 11.50
C VAL A 24 4.98 -24.36 12.77
N ARG A 25 5.02 -25.02 13.93
CA ARG A 25 5.21 -24.40 15.24
C ARG A 25 6.56 -23.66 15.33
N ASP A 26 7.63 -24.35 14.97
CA ASP A 26 9.00 -23.93 15.30
C ASP A 26 9.55 -22.92 14.28
N THR A 27 9.07 -22.95 13.03
CA THR A 27 9.62 -22.11 11.95
C THR A 27 8.56 -21.27 11.24
N HIS A 28 7.49 -21.89 10.73
CA HIS A 28 6.61 -21.18 9.81
C HIS A 28 5.73 -20.12 10.49
N VAL A 29 5.22 -20.38 11.70
CA VAL A 29 4.39 -19.39 12.43
C VAL A 29 5.14 -18.08 12.67
N ALA A 30 6.39 -18.17 13.14
CA ALA A 30 7.20 -16.98 13.38
C ALA A 30 7.47 -16.21 12.08
N THR A 31 7.82 -16.94 11.02
CA THR A 31 8.09 -16.36 9.69
C THR A 31 6.86 -15.63 9.15
N VAL A 32 5.70 -16.30 9.14
CA VAL A 32 4.45 -15.73 8.62
C VAL A 32 4.05 -14.48 9.39
N ARG A 33 4.16 -14.50 10.73
CA ARG A 33 3.88 -13.31 11.55
C ARG A 33 4.78 -12.14 11.20
N GLN A 34 6.08 -12.37 11.05
CA GLN A 34 7.02 -11.31 10.69
C GLN A 34 6.76 -10.77 9.29
N THR A 35 6.52 -11.64 8.30
CA THR A 35 6.22 -11.24 6.94
C THR A 35 4.93 -10.42 6.88
N VAL A 36 3.85 -10.87 7.51
CA VAL A 36 2.59 -10.13 7.53
C VAL A 36 2.76 -8.76 8.21
N ALA A 37 3.49 -8.70 9.32
CA ALA A 37 3.74 -7.43 10.01
C ALA A 37 4.54 -6.45 9.13
N ALA A 38 5.60 -6.93 8.47
CA ALA A 38 6.42 -6.12 7.58
C ALA A 38 5.60 -5.63 6.36
N THR A 39 4.88 -6.52 5.69
CA THR A 39 4.03 -6.18 4.54
C THR A 39 2.94 -5.17 4.93
N ASN A 40 2.32 -5.31 6.10
CA ASN A 40 1.33 -4.34 6.57
C ASN A 40 1.94 -2.95 6.81
N ALA A 41 3.15 -2.89 7.36
CA ALA A 41 3.84 -1.63 7.59
C ALA A 41 4.25 -0.95 6.27
N GLU A 42 4.77 -1.71 5.32
CA GLU A 42 5.09 -1.23 3.97
C GLU A 42 3.83 -0.72 3.26
N TYR A 43 2.76 -1.51 3.26
CA TYR A 43 1.50 -1.12 2.63
C TYR A 43 0.90 0.16 3.25
N ALA A 44 0.97 0.32 4.58
CA ALA A 44 0.53 1.54 5.24
C ALA A 44 1.36 2.77 4.81
N SER A 45 2.67 2.61 4.64
CA SER A 45 3.57 3.66 4.16
C SER A 45 3.28 4.06 2.71
N GLU A 46 3.02 3.07 1.85
CA GLU A 46 2.62 3.31 0.45
C GLU A 46 1.30 4.05 0.37
N LEU A 47 0.30 3.65 1.16
CA LEU A 47 -1.01 4.29 1.22
C LEU A 47 -0.89 5.76 1.65
N ALA A 48 -0.15 6.04 2.73
CA ALA A 48 0.08 7.40 3.21
C ALA A 48 0.83 8.27 2.19
N THR A 49 1.71 7.68 1.38
CA THR A 49 2.41 8.39 0.31
C THR A 49 1.44 8.75 -0.82
N ALA A 50 0.64 7.79 -1.27
CA ALA A 50 -0.37 8.01 -2.30
C ALA A 50 -1.43 9.06 -1.87
N GLU A 51 -1.82 9.08 -0.60
CA GLU A 51 -2.73 10.10 -0.06
C GLU A 51 -2.11 11.49 -0.12
N ARG A 52 -0.86 11.66 0.35
CA ARG A 52 -0.15 12.94 0.29
C ARG A 52 0.04 13.45 -1.14
N GLU A 53 0.33 12.56 -2.08
CA GLU A 53 0.44 12.91 -3.50
C GLU A 53 -0.89 13.42 -4.05
N ARG A 54 -2.00 12.74 -3.74
CA ARG A 54 -3.35 13.20 -4.13
C ARG A 54 -3.68 14.58 -3.54
N GLU A 55 -3.45 14.77 -2.25
CA GLU A 55 -3.69 16.06 -1.59
C GLU A 55 -2.86 17.18 -2.22
N SER A 56 -1.60 16.90 -2.54
CA SER A 56 -0.72 17.86 -3.23
C SER A 56 -1.26 18.20 -4.62
N ASP A 57 -1.70 17.20 -5.39
CA ASP A 57 -2.25 17.38 -6.73
C ASP A 57 -3.54 18.21 -6.71
N GLU A 58 -4.43 17.94 -5.76
CA GLU A 58 -5.67 18.70 -5.56
C GLU A 58 -5.39 20.15 -5.15
N ALA A 59 -4.44 20.36 -4.23
CA ALA A 59 -4.01 21.69 -3.84
C ALA A 59 -3.40 22.46 -5.01
N ARG A 60 -2.56 21.81 -5.83
CA ARG A 60 -1.97 22.40 -7.03
C ARG A 60 -3.03 22.78 -8.06
N LYS A 61 -4.02 21.92 -8.32
CA LYS A 61 -5.14 22.21 -9.21
C LYS A 61 -5.96 23.40 -8.71
N THR A 62 -6.33 23.39 -7.43
CA THR A 62 -7.12 24.47 -6.82
C THR A 62 -6.37 25.81 -6.89
N ALA A 63 -5.08 25.82 -6.57
CA ALA A 63 -4.25 27.01 -6.67
C ALA A 63 -4.15 27.51 -8.12
N HIS A 64 -3.96 26.61 -9.09
CA HIS A 64 -3.93 26.95 -10.49
C HIS A 64 -5.25 27.56 -10.97
N GLU A 65 -6.39 26.96 -10.64
CA GLU A 65 -7.72 27.49 -10.96
C GLU A 65 -7.96 28.87 -10.36
N ALA A 66 -7.54 29.11 -9.12
CA ALA A 66 -7.65 30.41 -8.47
C ALA A 66 -6.84 31.48 -9.21
N VAL A 67 -5.62 31.15 -9.64
CA VAL A 67 -4.77 32.05 -10.45
C VAL A 67 -5.41 32.35 -11.79
N VAL A 68 -5.88 31.32 -12.51
CA VAL A 68 -6.56 31.48 -13.81
C VAL A 68 -7.78 32.38 -13.67
N ARG A 69 -8.62 32.15 -12.65
CA ARG A 69 -9.82 32.96 -12.39
C ARG A 69 -9.48 34.42 -12.09
N LYS A 70 -8.42 34.67 -11.32
CA LYS A 70 -7.94 36.02 -11.02
C LYS A 70 -7.54 36.74 -12.30
N VAL A 71 -6.66 36.13 -13.12
CA VAL A 71 -6.18 36.73 -14.37
C VAL A 71 -7.34 36.96 -15.35
N ALA A 72 -8.27 36.00 -15.48
CA ALA A 72 -9.43 36.15 -16.35
C ALA A 72 -10.35 37.32 -15.93
N ASN A 73 -10.49 37.57 -14.62
CA ASN A 73 -11.23 38.74 -14.13
C ASN A 73 -10.51 40.06 -14.44
N ASP A 74 -9.18 40.08 -14.35
CA ASP A 74 -8.37 41.25 -14.68
C ASP A 74 -8.37 41.54 -16.21
N MET A 75 -8.61 40.52 -17.03
CA MET A 75 -8.73 40.62 -18.50
C MET A 75 -10.14 40.98 -18.99
N ARG A 76 -11.04 41.49 -18.15
CA ARG A 76 -12.35 41.98 -18.62
C ARG A 76 -12.14 43.07 -19.67
N PHE A 77 -12.47 42.74 -20.92
CA PHE A 77 -12.56 43.70 -22.01
C PHE A 77 -13.86 44.49 -21.83
N GLU A 78 -13.72 45.81 -21.65
CA GLU A 78 -14.84 46.76 -21.81
C GLU A 78 -15.33 46.80 -23.26
#